data_AF-A0A9P1EJZ2-F1
#
_entry.id   AF-A0A9P1EJZ2-F1
#
_cell.length_a   1.000
_cell.length_b   1.000
_cell.length_c   1.000
_cell.angle_alpha   90.00
_cell.angle_beta   90.00
_cell.angle_gamma   90.00
#
_symmetry.space_group_name_H-M   'P 1'
#
loop_
_entity.id
_entity.type
_entity.pdbx_description
1 polymer ?
#
loop_
_entity_poly.entity_id
_entity_poly.type
_entity_poly.pdbx_seq_one_letter_code
_entity_poly.pdbx_strand_id
1 'polypeptide(L)'
;MLKWSGLYNLTTRTLEEELTDAGLSTTLIQELVTVITRINYGQSVTMSGLAGAVSLAGSGGGLWSVEGGNWQMAAGLINRSNVELHLGEEIDSVYYSGKQYELKTTKGKSYFCEVVVVATPLDELNIHFVPGITIPDRRLQHTHTTFIRGLLNLSYFGLRSLSDLPELVGTIETSEVPFSSISVLKRYSEHDMTYKLFSRSYMEDDLLEKIFSVRNETIKIDWGAYPVFHAHEVFAPLILDGQHLYYVNAFENAASTMETSAVSAENIARLILSRLEIEALSSVPESFSDAFKMHSEL
;
A
#
# COMPACT_ATOMS: atom_id res chain seq x y z
N MET A 1 11.12 -13.63 4.86
CA MET A 1 11.23 -12.33 5.54
C MET A 1 10.52 -12.33 6.89
N LEU A 2 9.18 -12.38 6.96
CA LEU A 2 8.44 -12.25 8.23
C LEU A 2 8.81 -13.27 9.33
N LYS A 3 9.01 -14.54 8.95
CA LYS A 3 9.46 -15.57 9.89
C LYS A 3 10.87 -15.29 10.43
N TRP A 4 11.76 -14.81 9.55
CA TRP A 4 13.14 -14.47 9.90
C TRP A 4 13.21 -13.25 10.81
N SER A 5 12.36 -12.23 10.58
CA SER A 5 12.27 -11.03 11.42
C SER A 5 11.45 -11.23 12.70
N GLY A 6 10.88 -12.41 12.94
CA GLY A 6 10.02 -12.68 14.10
C GLY A 6 8.63 -12.02 14.04
N LEU A 7 8.26 -11.41 12.91
CA LEU A 7 7.00 -10.66 12.76
C LEU A 7 5.84 -11.52 12.25
N TYR A 8 6.09 -12.77 11.84
CA TYR A 8 5.05 -13.64 11.28
C TYR A 8 3.89 -13.90 12.23
N ASN A 9 4.14 -14.11 13.53
CA ASN A 9 3.06 -14.39 14.47
C ASN A 9 2.09 -13.21 14.62
N LEU A 10 2.56 -11.97 14.45
CA LEU A 10 1.70 -10.79 14.48
C LEU A 10 0.70 -10.76 13.31
N THR A 11 0.95 -11.52 12.24
CA THR A 11 0.00 -11.65 11.11
C THR A 11 -1.04 -12.75 11.32
N THR A 12 -0.99 -13.43 12.47
CA THR A 12 -1.84 -14.58 12.79
C THR A 12 -2.92 -14.26 13.82
N ARG A 13 -2.89 -13.05 14.38
CA ARG A 13 -3.78 -12.57 15.43
C ARG A 13 -4.23 -11.16 15.09
N THR A 14 -5.37 -10.77 15.64
CA THR A 14 -5.88 -9.41 15.48
C THR A 14 -5.09 -8.42 16.33
N LEU A 15 -5.11 -7.13 15.96
CA LEU A 15 -4.51 -6.07 16.78
C LEU A 15 -5.15 -6.02 18.18
N GLU A 16 -6.47 -6.19 18.27
CA GLU A 16 -7.18 -6.22 19.56
C GLU A 16 -6.65 -7.30 20.51
N GLU A 17 -6.43 -8.52 20.01
CA GLU A 17 -5.86 -9.62 20.81
C GLU A 17 -4.44 -9.31 21.28
N GLU A 18 -3.57 -8.81 20.39
CA GLU A 18 -2.19 -8.46 20.74
C GLU A 18 -2.12 -7.36 21.81
N LEU A 19 -2.97 -6.34 21.71
CA LEU A 19 -2.99 -5.23 22.67
C LEU A 19 -3.65 -5.63 24.00
N THR A 20 -4.66 -6.49 23.97
CA THR A 20 -5.29 -7.02 25.18
C THR A 20 -4.29 -7.88 25.97
N ASP A 21 -3.54 -8.75 25.29
CA ASP A 21 -2.48 -9.55 25.92
C ASP A 21 -1.35 -8.68 26.49
N ALA A 22 -1.07 -7.55 25.84
CA ALA A 22 -0.14 -6.54 26.34
C ALA A 22 -0.67 -5.73 27.54
N GLY A 23 -1.90 -5.97 27.99
CA GLY A 23 -2.50 -5.37 29.18
C GLY A 23 -3.16 -4.01 28.95
N LEU A 24 -3.44 -3.63 27.70
CA LEU A 24 -4.17 -2.39 27.41
C LEU A 24 -5.67 -2.58 27.71
N SER A 25 -6.31 -1.50 28.18
CA SER A 25 -7.74 -1.54 28.45
C SER A 25 -8.56 -1.53 27.16
N THR A 26 -9.72 -2.19 27.19
CA THR A 26 -10.68 -2.19 26.08
C THR A 26 -11.06 -0.77 25.66
N THR A 27 -11.23 0.16 26.61
CA THR A 27 -11.55 1.56 26.31
C THR A 27 -10.44 2.22 25.49
N LEU A 28 -9.17 2.04 25.86
CA LEU A 28 -8.05 2.60 25.10
C LEU A 28 -7.99 2.03 23.68
N ILE A 29 -8.21 0.72 23.55
CA ILE A 29 -8.22 0.03 22.26
C ILE A 29 -9.37 0.58 21.39
N GLN A 30 -10.58 0.67 21.94
CA GLN A 30 -11.77 1.04 21.18
C GLN A 30 -11.87 2.54 20.87
N GLU A 31 -11.38 3.41 21.76
CA GLU A 31 -11.57 4.86 21.62
C GLU A 31 -10.35 5.59 21.04
N LEU A 32 -9.14 5.04 21.16
CA LEU A 32 -7.93 5.67 20.62
C LEU A 32 -7.28 4.84 19.51
N VAL A 33 -7.03 3.56 19.76
CA VAL A 33 -6.34 2.69 18.78
C VAL A 33 -7.19 2.52 17.52
N THR A 34 -8.48 2.25 17.68
CA THR A 34 -9.42 2.18 16.55
C THR A 34 -9.46 3.47 15.73
N VAL A 35 -9.35 4.63 16.36
CA VAL A 35 -9.30 5.92 15.64
C VAL A 35 -8.05 5.98 14.76
N ILE A 36 -6.89 5.59 15.30
CA ILE A 36 -5.61 5.58 14.56
C ILE A 36 -5.68 4.61 13.38
N THR A 37 -6.15 3.38 13.59
CA THR A 37 -6.26 2.38 12.51
C THR A 37 -7.25 2.80 11.43
N ARG A 38 -8.34 3.48 11.79
CA ARG A 38 -9.32 4.01 10.84
C ARG A 38 -8.77 5.17 10.02
N ILE A 39 -7.92 6.02 10.59
CA ILE A 39 -7.27 7.11 9.85
C ILE A 39 -6.26 6.55 8.85
N ASN A 40 -5.44 5.58 9.27
CA ASN A 40 -4.31 5.10 8.49
C ASN A 40 -4.66 4.00 7.49
N TYR A 41 -5.59 3.09 7.84
CA TYR A 41 -5.95 1.94 7.01
C TYR A 41 -7.44 1.86 6.68
N GLY A 42 -8.25 2.78 7.21
CA GLY A 42 -9.70 2.67 7.08
C GLY A 42 -10.25 1.42 7.74
N GLN A 43 -9.58 0.80 8.72
CA GLN A 43 -9.97 -0.48 9.34
C GLN A 43 -9.96 -0.38 10.86
N SER A 44 -10.68 -1.25 11.56
CA SER A 44 -10.71 -1.29 13.02
C SER A 44 -9.60 -2.19 13.57
N VAL A 45 -9.53 -2.29 14.90
CA VAL A 45 -8.60 -3.17 15.64
C VAL A 45 -8.79 -4.67 15.38
N THR A 46 -9.84 -5.07 14.66
CA THR A 46 -10.02 -6.46 14.21
C THR A 46 -9.11 -6.82 13.04
N MET A 47 -8.38 -5.86 12.48
CA MET A 47 -7.35 -6.09 11.46
C MET A 47 -6.19 -6.95 12.00
N SER A 48 -5.40 -7.51 11.08
CA SER A 48 -4.15 -8.22 11.40
C SER A 48 -3.23 -7.40 12.31
N GLY A 49 -2.67 -8.05 13.33
CA GLY A 49 -1.87 -7.42 14.39
C GLY A 49 -0.64 -6.70 13.85
N LEU A 50 0.04 -7.24 12.84
CA LEU A 50 1.21 -6.59 12.25
C LEU A 50 0.84 -5.30 11.52
N ALA A 51 -0.16 -5.34 10.65
CA ALA A 51 -0.65 -4.16 9.96
C ALA A 51 -1.20 -3.11 10.94
N GLY A 52 -1.87 -3.56 11.99
CA GLY A 52 -2.31 -2.73 13.10
C GLY A 52 -1.15 -2.06 13.87
N ALA A 53 -0.09 -2.81 14.17
CA ALA A 53 1.11 -2.27 14.83
C ALA A 53 1.83 -1.24 13.94
N VAL A 54 1.91 -1.49 12.63
CA VAL A 54 2.43 -0.51 11.66
C VAL A 54 1.55 0.75 11.62
N SER A 55 0.23 0.59 11.71
CA SER A 55 -0.70 1.72 11.83
C SER A 55 -0.38 2.60 13.03
N LEU A 56 -0.13 1.99 14.18
CA LEU A 56 0.24 2.71 15.40
C LEU A 56 1.61 3.37 15.29
N ALA A 57 2.59 2.70 14.68
CA ALA A 57 3.90 3.29 14.41
C ALA A 57 3.78 4.57 13.55
N GLY A 58 2.84 4.58 12.58
CA GLY A 58 2.47 5.73 11.77
C GLY A 58 1.76 6.87 12.52
N SER A 59 1.54 6.76 13.83
CA SER A 59 1.03 7.85 14.67
C SER A 59 2.10 8.48 15.59
N GLY A 60 3.33 7.95 15.55
CA GLY A 60 4.46 8.47 16.32
C GLY A 60 5.10 9.73 15.72
N GLY A 61 5.90 10.44 16.51
CA GLY A 61 6.60 11.66 16.08
C GLY A 61 7.85 11.45 15.20
N GLY A 62 8.22 10.20 14.92
CA GLY A 62 9.43 9.84 14.16
C GLY A 62 9.26 9.75 12.65
N LEU A 63 8.19 10.35 12.11
CA LEU A 63 7.82 10.27 10.70
C LEU A 63 8.44 11.43 9.91
N TRP A 64 8.75 11.16 8.65
CA TRP A 64 9.43 12.11 7.78
C TRP A 64 8.65 12.28 6.48
N SER A 65 8.75 13.47 5.90
CA SER A 65 8.23 13.75 4.56
C SER A 65 9.31 14.45 3.76
N VAL A 66 9.34 14.19 2.45
CA VAL A 66 10.22 14.94 1.55
C VAL A 66 9.70 16.37 1.42
N GLU A 67 10.56 17.37 1.66
CA GLU A 67 10.23 18.77 1.41
C GLU A 67 9.82 18.95 -0.06
N GLY A 68 8.63 19.51 -0.32
CA GLY A 68 8.05 19.59 -1.67
C GLY A 68 7.21 18.37 -2.09
N GLY A 69 7.12 17.34 -1.24
CA GLY A 69 6.19 16.21 -1.35
C GLY A 69 6.86 14.88 -1.69
N ASN A 70 6.27 13.80 -1.16
CA ASN A 70 6.76 12.42 -1.26
C ASN A 70 6.82 11.87 -2.69
N TRP A 71 6.09 12.47 -3.65
CA TRP A 71 6.13 12.11 -5.08
C TRP A 71 7.56 12.18 -5.66
N GLN A 72 8.42 13.02 -5.09
CA GLN A 72 9.82 13.17 -5.49
C GLN A 72 10.63 11.89 -5.31
N MET A 73 10.22 10.97 -4.44
CA MET A 73 10.89 9.67 -4.30
C MET A 73 10.77 8.86 -5.59
N ALA A 74 9.56 8.67 -6.09
CA ALA A 74 9.32 7.94 -7.34
C ALA A 74 9.94 8.67 -8.55
N ALA A 75 9.74 9.98 -8.66
CA ALA A 75 10.32 10.77 -9.73
C ALA A 75 11.86 10.75 -9.72
N GLY A 76 12.47 10.84 -8.53
CA GLY A 76 13.91 10.77 -8.35
C GLY A 76 14.49 9.42 -8.74
N LEU A 77 13.82 8.31 -8.39
CA LEU A 77 14.23 6.96 -8.79
C LEU A 77 14.17 6.77 -10.31
N ILE A 78 13.11 7.23 -10.96
CA ILE A 78 12.97 7.18 -12.42
C ILE A 78 14.08 8.00 -13.09
N ASN A 79 14.29 9.24 -12.65
CA ASN A 79 15.28 10.14 -13.25
C ASN A 79 16.74 9.70 -13.07
N ARG A 80 17.04 8.89 -12.04
CA ARG A 80 18.39 8.37 -11.77
C ARG A 80 18.65 6.99 -12.37
N SER A 81 17.61 6.34 -12.89
CA SER A 81 17.71 5.00 -13.46
C SER A 81 17.73 5.06 -14.98
N ASN A 82 18.39 4.10 -15.63
CA ASN A 82 18.31 3.94 -17.08
C ASN A 82 17.02 3.21 -17.44
N VAL A 83 15.88 3.91 -17.37
CA VAL A 83 14.54 3.34 -17.55
C VAL A 83 13.76 4.11 -18.62
N GLU A 84 12.86 3.40 -19.32
CA GLU A 84 11.87 4.00 -20.19
C GLU A 84 10.51 3.96 -19.50
N LEU A 85 9.87 5.13 -19.36
CA LEU A 85 8.56 5.26 -18.72
C LEU A 85 7.45 5.36 -19.77
N HIS A 86 6.56 4.38 -19.79
CA HIS A 86 5.40 4.35 -20.68
C HIS A 86 4.12 4.71 -19.91
N LEU A 87 3.73 5.99 -19.95
CA LEU A 87 2.49 6.46 -19.31
C LEU A 87 1.25 6.16 -20.16
N GLY A 88 0.13 5.88 -19.49
CA GLY A 88 -1.14 5.57 -20.15
C GLY A 88 -1.12 4.26 -20.94
N GLU A 89 -0.19 3.36 -20.65
CA GLU A 89 -0.16 1.98 -21.15
C GLU A 89 -0.59 1.06 -20.01
N GLU A 90 -1.68 0.33 -20.21
CA GLU A 90 -2.16 -0.68 -19.27
C GLU A 90 -1.86 -2.06 -19.84
N ILE A 91 -1.29 -2.96 -19.03
CA ILE A 91 -0.96 -4.33 -19.45
C ILE A 91 -2.22 -5.19 -19.39
N ASP A 92 -2.56 -5.81 -20.51
CA ASP A 92 -3.67 -6.74 -20.66
C ASP A 92 -3.23 -8.20 -20.44
N SER A 93 -2.04 -8.56 -20.92
CA SER A 93 -1.53 -9.92 -20.82
C SER A 93 -0.01 -10.01 -20.72
N VAL A 94 0.43 -11.10 -20.07
CA VAL A 94 1.83 -11.49 -19.90
C VAL A 94 2.00 -12.91 -20.40
N TYR A 95 2.71 -13.08 -21.52
CA TYR A 95 2.94 -14.37 -22.17
C TYR A 95 4.42 -14.77 -22.10
N TYR A 96 4.73 -15.96 -21.61
CA TYR A 96 6.09 -16.51 -21.66
C TYR A 96 6.27 -17.41 -22.89
N SER A 97 7.16 -17.01 -23.77
CA SER A 97 7.45 -17.70 -25.05
C SER A 97 8.39 -18.91 -24.92
N GLY A 98 8.87 -19.23 -23.71
CA GLY A 98 9.95 -20.20 -23.49
C GLY A 98 11.35 -19.60 -23.52
N LYS A 99 11.49 -18.32 -23.89
CA LYS A 99 12.75 -17.57 -23.85
C LYS A 99 12.62 -16.25 -23.10
N GLN A 100 11.60 -15.47 -23.45
CA GLN A 100 11.33 -14.15 -22.87
C GLN A 100 9.82 -13.96 -22.70
N TYR A 101 9.45 -12.97 -21.88
CA TYR A 101 8.08 -12.51 -21.74
C TYR A 101 7.70 -11.52 -22.84
N GLU A 102 6.46 -11.61 -23.30
CA GLU A 102 5.77 -10.59 -24.06
C GLU A 102 4.69 -9.96 -23.17
N LEU A 103 4.78 -8.63 -22.99
CA LEU A 103 3.78 -7.82 -22.31
C LEU A 103 2.92 -7.12 -23.36
N LYS A 104 1.65 -7.49 -23.46
CA LYS A 104 0.72 -6.85 -24.38
C LYS A 104 -0.13 -5.82 -23.64
N THR A 105 -0.25 -4.64 -24.22
CA THR A 105 -1.07 -3.56 -23.67
C THR A 105 -2.50 -3.60 -24.19
N THR A 106 -3.43 -2.99 -23.46
CA THR A 106 -4.84 -2.79 -23.89
C THR A 106 -4.94 -1.99 -25.20
N LYS A 107 -3.90 -1.23 -25.55
CA LYS A 107 -3.78 -0.47 -26.81
C LYS A 107 -3.16 -1.27 -27.95
N GLY A 108 -2.86 -2.55 -27.75
CA GLY A 108 -2.33 -3.47 -28.76
C GLY A 108 -0.83 -3.37 -29.01
N LYS A 109 -0.07 -2.68 -28.14
CA LYS A 109 1.40 -2.69 -28.20
C LYS A 109 1.95 -3.94 -27.52
N SER A 110 3.13 -4.39 -27.96
CA SER A 110 3.87 -5.49 -27.31
C SER A 110 5.25 -5.02 -26.90
N TYR A 111 5.66 -5.41 -25.69
CA TYR A 111 7.01 -5.21 -25.15
C TYR A 111 7.62 -6.56 -24.80
N PHE A 112 8.94 -6.71 -24.94
CA PHE A 112 9.63 -7.97 -24.69
C PHE A 112 10.69 -7.79 -23.61
N CYS A 113 10.74 -8.72 -22.65
CA CYS A 113 11.69 -8.67 -21.54
C CYS A 113 11.98 -10.06 -20.97
N GLU A 114 13.14 -10.21 -20.33
CA GLU A 114 13.55 -11.47 -19.68
C GLU A 114 12.96 -11.61 -18.27
N VAL A 115 12.67 -10.49 -17.61
CA VAL A 115 12.20 -10.42 -16.22
C VAL A 115 10.96 -9.53 -16.13
N VAL A 116 9.94 -9.97 -15.40
CA VAL A 116 8.71 -9.22 -15.16
C VAL A 116 8.50 -9.08 -13.66
N VAL A 117 8.33 -7.85 -13.18
CA VAL A 117 7.94 -7.55 -11.80
C VAL A 117 6.60 -6.84 -11.81
N VAL A 118 5.58 -7.49 -11.25
CA VAL A 118 4.23 -6.96 -11.14
C VAL A 118 4.10 -6.19 -9.83
N ALA A 119 3.73 -4.91 -9.92
CA ALA A 119 3.51 -4.00 -8.79
C ALA A 119 2.10 -3.40 -8.75
N THR A 120 1.20 -3.90 -9.59
CA THR A 120 -0.21 -3.54 -9.58
C THR A 120 -1.00 -4.57 -8.75
N PRO A 121 -2.09 -4.20 -8.06
CA PRO A 121 -2.91 -5.16 -7.33
C PRO A 121 -3.54 -6.17 -8.31
N LEU A 122 -3.05 -7.41 -8.29
CA LEU A 122 -3.56 -8.49 -9.14
C LEU A 122 -4.96 -8.96 -8.74
N ASP A 123 -5.46 -8.51 -7.60
CA ASP A 123 -6.77 -8.84 -7.06
C ASP A 123 -7.88 -7.92 -7.60
N GLU A 124 -7.52 -6.79 -8.21
CA GLU A 124 -8.46 -5.82 -8.80
C GLU A 124 -8.44 -5.82 -10.34
N LEU A 125 -7.35 -6.30 -10.94
CA LEU A 125 -7.12 -6.24 -12.38
C LEU A 125 -7.11 -7.62 -13.01
N ASN A 126 -7.70 -7.73 -14.19
CA ASN A 126 -7.77 -8.97 -14.96
C ASN A 126 -6.62 -9.06 -15.97
N ILE A 127 -5.39 -9.13 -15.48
CA ILE A 127 -4.22 -9.40 -16.35
C ILE A 127 -4.19 -10.89 -16.68
N HIS A 128 -4.15 -11.22 -17.97
CA HIS A 128 -4.10 -12.61 -18.43
C HIS A 128 -2.65 -13.12 -18.47
N PHE A 129 -2.34 -14.11 -17.64
CA PHE A 129 -1.03 -14.75 -17.61
C PHE A 129 -1.04 -16.07 -18.38
N VAL A 130 -0.01 -16.28 -19.19
CA VAL A 130 0.21 -17.54 -19.92
C VAL A 130 1.68 -17.94 -19.81
N PRO A 131 2.03 -19.04 -19.11
CA PRO A 131 1.14 -19.92 -18.34
C PRO A 131 0.38 -19.20 -17.22
N GLY A 132 -0.78 -19.74 -16.84
CA GLY A 132 -1.62 -19.16 -15.77
C GLY A 132 -0.92 -19.18 -14.41
N ILE A 133 -1.15 -18.14 -13.61
CA ILE A 133 -0.66 -18.03 -12.23
C ILE A 133 -1.80 -18.33 -11.25
N THR A 134 -1.47 -18.59 -9.98
CA THR A 134 -2.45 -18.73 -8.90
C THR A 134 -2.03 -17.88 -7.72
N ILE A 135 -2.93 -16.98 -7.31
CA ILE A 135 -2.77 -16.17 -6.11
C ILE A 135 -4.02 -16.35 -5.22
N PRO A 136 -3.89 -16.23 -3.89
CA PRO A 136 -5.04 -16.20 -2.99
C PRO A 136 -5.96 -15.02 -3.32
N ASP A 137 -7.27 -15.20 -3.13
CA ASP A 137 -8.22 -14.09 -3.20
C ASP A 137 -7.94 -13.07 -2.09
N ARG A 138 -8.01 -11.80 -2.44
CA ARG A 138 -7.78 -10.68 -1.53
C ARG A 138 -8.66 -9.53 -1.95
N ARG A 139 -9.28 -8.86 -0.97
CA ARG A 139 -10.03 -7.63 -1.21
C ARG A 139 -9.21 -6.43 -0.78
N LEU A 140 -9.33 -5.34 -1.51
CA LEU A 140 -8.79 -4.06 -1.05
C LEU A 140 -9.86 -3.27 -0.27
N GLN A 141 -9.40 -2.63 0.80
CA GLN A 141 -10.11 -1.55 1.47
C GLN A 141 -9.95 -0.28 0.64
N HIS A 142 -11.03 0.11 -0.03
CA HIS A 142 -11.09 1.39 -0.72
C HIS A 142 -11.12 2.54 0.29
N THR A 143 -10.27 3.54 0.07
CA THR A 143 -10.25 4.80 0.81
C THR A 143 -10.72 5.92 -0.10
N HIS A 144 -11.98 6.28 0.03
CA HIS A 144 -12.53 7.43 -0.67
C HIS A 144 -12.03 8.70 0.01
N THR A 145 -11.16 9.41 -0.69
CA THR A 145 -10.59 10.68 -0.25
C THR A 145 -11.35 11.82 -0.90
N THR A 146 -12.01 12.63 -0.07
CA THR A 146 -12.63 13.87 -0.54
C THR A 146 -11.80 15.05 -0.04
N PHE A 147 -11.29 15.85 -0.97
CA PHE A 147 -10.67 17.14 -0.68
C PHE A 147 -11.71 18.24 -0.88
N ILE A 148 -11.86 19.11 0.11
CA ILE A 148 -12.83 20.21 0.07
C ILE A 148 -12.11 21.50 0.38
N ARG A 149 -12.27 22.53 -0.46
CA ARG A 149 -11.97 23.92 -0.08
C ARG A 149 -13.29 24.58 0.34
N GLY A 150 -13.37 25.08 1.56
CA GLY A 150 -14.62 25.62 2.08
C GLY A 150 -14.63 25.74 3.61
N LEU A 151 -15.81 25.54 4.21
CA LEU A 151 -16.02 25.64 5.66
C LEU A 151 -16.89 24.50 6.18
N LEU A 152 -16.49 23.93 7.32
CA LEU A 152 -17.30 22.94 8.02
C LEU A 152 -18.57 23.58 8.58
N ASN A 153 -19.63 22.78 8.64
CA ASN A 153 -20.86 23.14 9.34
C ASN A 153 -20.67 22.87 10.83
N LEU A 154 -20.44 23.91 11.64
CA LEU A 154 -20.21 23.76 13.09
C LEU A 154 -21.36 23.03 13.81
N SER A 155 -22.60 23.25 13.37
CA SER A 155 -23.77 22.61 13.97
C SER A 155 -23.79 21.10 13.78
N TYR A 156 -23.21 20.59 12.67
CA TYR A 156 -23.06 19.15 12.44
C TYR A 156 -22.17 18.49 13.50
N PHE A 157 -21.15 19.22 13.98
CA PHE A 157 -20.22 18.75 15.02
C PHE A 157 -20.64 19.17 16.43
N GLY A 158 -21.81 19.80 16.61
CA GLY A 158 -22.25 20.33 17.90
C GLY A 158 -21.38 21.49 18.43
N LEU A 159 -20.61 22.15 17.56
CA LEU A 159 -19.72 23.25 17.91
C LEU A 159 -20.44 24.61 17.78
N ARG A 160 -20.00 25.59 18.56
CA ARG A 160 -20.59 26.95 18.58
C ARG A 160 -19.70 28.00 17.92
N SER A 161 -18.38 27.78 17.90
CA SER A 161 -17.40 28.73 17.36
C SER A 161 -16.37 28.01 16.47
N LEU A 162 -15.81 28.73 15.50
CA LEU A 162 -14.69 28.26 14.67
C LEU A 162 -13.43 28.00 15.50
N SER A 163 -13.26 28.70 16.64
CA SER A 163 -12.14 28.48 17.58
C SER A 163 -12.13 27.09 18.18
N ASP A 164 -13.30 26.43 18.24
CA ASP A 164 -13.48 25.13 18.88
C ASP A 164 -13.24 23.98 17.90
N LEU A 165 -13.01 24.29 16.62
CA LEU A 165 -12.85 23.30 15.57
C LEU A 165 -11.47 22.62 15.68
N PRO A 166 -11.41 21.30 15.92
CA PRO A 166 -10.14 20.60 16.01
C PRO A 166 -9.46 20.53 14.64
N GLU A 167 -8.13 20.37 14.64
CA GLU A 167 -7.38 20.14 13.40
C GLU A 167 -7.67 18.77 12.77
N LEU A 168 -8.10 17.81 13.58
CA LEU A 168 -8.43 16.45 13.20
C LEU A 168 -9.69 15.98 13.95
N VAL A 169 -10.68 15.50 13.20
CA VAL A 169 -11.80 14.71 13.71
C VAL A 169 -11.54 13.26 13.33
N GLY A 170 -11.29 12.41 14.32
CA GLY A 170 -11.22 10.96 14.17
C GLY A 170 -12.48 10.29 14.71
N THR A 171 -12.79 9.09 14.21
CA THR A 171 -14.04 8.39 14.56
C THR A 171 -13.75 6.97 15.03
N ILE A 172 -14.54 6.49 15.98
CA ILE A 172 -14.57 5.07 16.35
C ILE A 172 -15.24 4.24 15.26
N GLU A 173 -15.17 2.91 15.37
CA GLU A 173 -15.84 1.99 14.47
C GLU A 173 -17.35 1.95 14.77
N THR A 174 -18.14 2.69 13.99
CA THR A 174 -19.61 2.70 14.09
C THR A 174 -20.24 2.94 12.73
N SER A 175 -21.41 2.34 12.48
CA SER A 175 -22.21 2.57 11.27
C SER A 175 -22.95 3.91 11.28
N GLU A 176 -23.01 4.60 12.43
CA GLU A 176 -23.72 5.87 12.57
C GLU A 176 -22.92 7.06 11.99
N VAL A 177 -21.60 6.91 11.84
CA VAL A 177 -20.71 7.95 11.34
C VAL A 177 -20.18 7.56 9.95
N PRO A 178 -20.47 8.33 8.89
CA PRO A 178 -20.24 7.91 7.51
C PRO A 178 -18.80 8.18 7.00
N PHE A 179 -17.89 8.58 7.88
CA PHE A 179 -16.49 8.87 7.54
C PHE A 179 -15.54 8.33 8.60
N SER A 180 -14.29 8.11 8.22
CA SER A 180 -13.21 7.70 9.10
C SER A 180 -12.58 8.90 9.79
N SER A 181 -12.30 9.96 9.03
CA SER A 181 -11.68 11.17 9.58
C SER A 181 -11.86 12.41 8.70
N ILE A 182 -11.78 13.59 9.33
CA ILE A 182 -11.68 14.89 8.65
C ILE A 182 -10.47 15.64 9.23
N SER A 183 -9.56 16.09 8.38
CA SER A 183 -8.37 16.83 8.78
C SER A 183 -8.26 18.15 8.03
N VAL A 184 -7.76 19.19 8.71
CA VAL A 184 -7.42 20.47 8.07
C VAL A 184 -6.05 20.34 7.41
N LEU A 185 -6.00 20.43 6.08
CA LEU A 185 -4.74 20.42 5.34
C LEU A 185 -4.06 21.79 5.35
N LYS A 186 -4.86 22.85 5.21
CA LYS A 186 -4.33 24.22 5.15
C LYS A 186 -5.42 25.22 5.52
N ARG A 187 -5.04 26.21 6.33
CA ARG A 187 -5.86 27.39 6.64
C ARG A 187 -5.30 28.58 5.85
N TYR A 188 -6.06 29.12 4.92
CA TYR A 188 -5.70 30.35 4.19
C TYR A 188 -6.18 31.58 4.95
N SER A 189 -7.36 31.47 5.56
CA SER A 189 -7.97 32.48 6.45
C SER A 189 -9.00 31.82 7.37
N GLU A 190 -9.66 32.60 8.22
CA GLU A 190 -10.80 32.14 9.04
C GLU A 190 -11.99 31.66 8.19
N HIS A 191 -12.08 32.07 6.94
CA HIS A 191 -13.21 31.77 6.03
C HIS A 191 -12.81 30.94 4.81
N ASP A 192 -11.57 30.44 4.76
CA ASP A 192 -11.06 29.66 3.64
C ASP A 192 -10.04 28.62 4.11
N MET A 193 -10.45 27.35 4.06
CA MET A 193 -9.66 26.22 4.51
C MET A 193 -9.77 25.07 3.52
N THR A 194 -8.72 24.27 3.42
CA THR A 194 -8.75 22.99 2.71
C THR A 194 -8.79 21.86 3.71
N TYR A 195 -9.71 20.92 3.49
CA TYR A 195 -9.91 19.73 4.29
C TYR A 195 -9.61 18.47 3.48
N LYS A 196 -9.20 17.42 4.17
CA LYS A 196 -9.14 16.05 3.67
C LYS A 196 -10.05 15.19 4.52
N LEU A 197 -11.05 14.61 3.86
CA LEU A 197 -12.01 13.68 4.43
C LEU A 197 -11.72 12.27 3.89
N PHE A 198 -11.64 11.29 4.79
CA PHE A 198 -11.55 9.87 4.43
C PHE A 198 -12.83 9.14 4.78
N SER A 199 -13.34 8.30 3.88
CA SER A 199 -14.48 7.41 4.08
C SER A 199 -14.27 6.06 3.40
N ARG A 200 -14.99 5.03 3.84
CA ARG A 200 -14.98 3.68 3.21
C ARG A 200 -15.88 3.57 1.99
N SER A 201 -16.72 4.57 1.76
CA SER A 201 -17.63 4.63 0.62
C SER A 201 -17.58 6.02 0.00
N TYR A 202 -18.01 6.10 -1.26
CA TYR A 202 -18.23 7.38 -1.92
C TYR A 202 -19.17 8.25 -1.09
N MET A 203 -18.83 9.54 -0.96
CA MET A 203 -19.62 10.47 -0.18
C MET A 203 -20.53 11.28 -1.10
N GLU A 204 -21.84 11.06 -0.96
CA GLU A 204 -22.87 11.79 -1.70
C GLU A 204 -22.90 13.28 -1.32
N ASP A 205 -23.30 14.12 -2.27
CA ASP A 205 -23.29 15.56 -2.08
C ASP A 205 -24.27 16.01 -0.98
N ASP A 206 -25.43 15.36 -0.84
CA ASP A 206 -26.38 15.61 0.25
C ASP A 206 -25.76 15.44 1.65
N LEU A 207 -24.83 14.49 1.80
CA LEU A 207 -24.12 14.29 3.06
C LEU A 207 -23.02 15.34 3.23
N LEU A 208 -22.31 15.69 2.16
CA LEU A 208 -21.31 16.76 2.20
C LEU A 208 -21.92 18.12 2.53
N GLU A 209 -23.14 18.42 2.07
CA GLU A 209 -23.87 19.65 2.43
C GLU A 209 -24.26 19.70 3.91
N LYS A 210 -24.42 18.54 4.56
CA LYS A 210 -24.62 18.48 6.01
C LYS A 210 -23.33 18.77 6.75
N ILE A 211 -22.21 18.21 6.27
CA ILE A 211 -20.89 18.31 6.92
C ILE A 211 -20.23 19.67 6.67
N PHE A 212 -20.43 20.28 5.50
CA PHE A 212 -19.83 21.53 5.07
C PHE A 212 -20.90 22.60 4.82
N SER A 213 -20.75 23.75 5.47
CA SER A 213 -21.62 24.92 5.26
C SER A 213 -21.30 25.66 3.97
N VAL A 214 -20.04 25.58 3.52
CA VAL A 214 -19.57 26.17 2.26
C VAL A 214 -18.64 25.18 1.56
N ARG A 215 -18.83 25.00 0.25
CA ARG A 215 -17.98 24.18 -0.63
C ARG A 215 -17.62 24.96 -1.89
N ASN A 216 -16.41 25.50 -1.95
CA ASN A 216 -15.90 26.22 -3.12
C ASN A 216 -15.37 25.25 -4.18
N GLU A 217 -14.73 24.18 -3.73
CA GLU A 217 -14.15 23.14 -4.59
C GLU A 217 -14.28 21.80 -3.90
N THR A 218 -14.53 20.74 -4.67
CA THR A 218 -14.61 19.37 -4.17
C THR A 218 -13.94 18.44 -5.16
N ILE A 219 -12.92 17.71 -4.70
CA ILE A 219 -12.22 16.69 -5.48
C ILE A 219 -12.42 15.37 -4.74
N LYS A 220 -12.94 14.36 -5.44
CA LYS A 220 -13.16 13.01 -4.90
C LYS A 220 -12.23 12.05 -5.61
N ILE A 221 -11.48 11.25 -4.85
CA ILE A 221 -10.60 10.23 -5.39
C ILE A 221 -10.87 8.92 -4.65
N ASP A 222 -10.95 7.83 -5.40
CA ASP A 222 -11.04 6.48 -4.86
C ASP A 222 -9.69 5.77 -5.06
N TRP A 223 -9.21 5.17 -3.97
CA TRP A 223 -7.96 4.43 -3.94
C TRP A 223 -8.24 3.05 -3.37
N GLY A 224 -7.92 1.99 -4.12
CA GLY A 224 -7.67 0.65 -3.59
C GLY A 224 -6.42 0.68 -2.72
N ALA A 225 -6.54 1.27 -1.54
CA ALA A 225 -5.39 1.80 -0.80
C ALA A 225 -4.62 0.69 -0.08
N TYR A 226 -5.33 -0.28 0.48
CA TYR A 226 -4.76 -1.29 1.36
C TYR A 226 -5.51 -2.62 1.22
N PRO A 227 -4.90 -3.77 1.50
CA PRO A 227 -5.64 -5.00 1.74
C PRO A 227 -6.67 -4.83 2.86
N VAL A 228 -7.80 -5.52 2.75
CA VAL A 228 -8.60 -5.83 3.94
C VAL A 228 -7.82 -6.86 4.72
N PHE A 229 -7.33 -6.46 5.90
CA PHE A 229 -6.47 -7.28 6.73
C PHE A 229 -7.30 -8.22 7.61
N HIS A 230 -6.82 -9.45 7.77
CA HIS A 230 -7.47 -10.51 8.52
C HIS A 230 -6.46 -11.31 9.34
N ALA A 231 -6.89 -11.84 10.48
CA ALA A 231 -6.15 -12.84 11.22
C ALA A 231 -6.81 -14.22 11.01
N HIS A 232 -6.17 -15.22 10.40
CA HIS A 232 -4.80 -15.28 9.88
C HIS A 232 -4.65 -14.70 8.46
N GLU A 233 -3.55 -13.98 8.21
CA GLU A 233 -3.19 -13.52 6.86
C GLU A 233 -2.78 -14.68 5.93
N VAL A 234 -3.21 -14.58 4.67
CA VAL A 234 -2.80 -15.48 3.59
C VAL A 234 -1.99 -14.69 2.57
N PHE A 235 -0.77 -15.16 2.29
CA PHE A 235 0.18 -14.44 1.43
C PHE A 235 0.21 -15.04 0.02
N ALA A 236 0.15 -14.17 -0.98
CA ALA A 236 0.53 -14.54 -2.34
C ALA A 236 2.04 -14.89 -2.41
N PRO A 237 2.45 -15.73 -3.36
CA PRO A 237 3.87 -15.98 -3.58
C PRO A 237 4.55 -14.75 -4.20
N LEU A 238 5.77 -14.43 -3.76
CA LEU A 238 6.61 -13.38 -4.37
C LEU A 238 7.12 -13.79 -5.76
N ILE A 239 7.29 -15.09 -5.99
CA ILE A 239 7.70 -15.69 -7.26
C ILE A 239 6.46 -16.37 -7.84
N LEU A 240 5.97 -15.89 -8.98
CA LEU A 240 4.72 -16.38 -9.57
C LEU A 240 4.94 -17.57 -10.51
N ASP A 241 6.16 -17.77 -11.02
CA ASP A 241 6.49 -18.88 -11.91
C ASP A 241 7.90 -19.46 -11.68
N GLY A 242 8.27 -20.46 -12.47
CA GLY A 242 9.60 -21.07 -12.43
C GLY A 242 10.72 -20.21 -13.02
N GLN A 243 10.38 -19.09 -13.68
CA GLN A 243 11.30 -18.32 -14.52
C GLN A 243 11.61 -16.98 -13.81
N HIS A 244 11.13 -15.86 -14.31
CA HIS A 244 11.43 -14.53 -13.77
C HIS A 244 10.19 -13.64 -13.69
N LEU A 245 9.04 -14.20 -13.29
CA LEU A 245 7.82 -13.46 -12.98
C LEU A 245 7.66 -13.30 -11.47
N TYR A 246 7.64 -12.05 -10.99
CA TYR A 246 7.58 -11.71 -9.57
C TYR A 246 6.37 -10.82 -9.26
N TYR A 247 5.84 -10.93 -8.03
CA TYR A 247 4.76 -10.07 -7.53
C TYR A 247 5.21 -9.32 -6.27
N VAL A 248 5.58 -8.05 -6.41
CA VAL A 248 6.15 -7.27 -5.30
C VAL A 248 5.11 -6.92 -4.22
N ASN A 249 3.85 -6.73 -4.62
CA ASN A 249 2.75 -6.40 -3.71
C ASN A 249 2.26 -7.62 -2.91
N ALA A 250 2.80 -8.82 -3.14
CA ALA A 250 2.51 -10.00 -2.31
C ALA A 250 2.82 -9.76 -0.82
N PHE A 251 3.73 -8.83 -0.52
CA PHE A 251 4.09 -8.47 0.85
C PHE A 251 3.05 -7.59 1.55
N GLU A 252 2.12 -6.96 0.83
CA GLU A 252 1.20 -5.97 1.39
C GLU A 252 0.25 -6.53 2.45
N ASN A 253 -0.05 -7.84 2.44
CA ASN A 253 -0.81 -8.51 3.52
C ASN A 253 -0.10 -8.46 4.88
N ALA A 254 1.21 -8.21 4.91
CA ALA A 254 1.94 -8.03 6.16
C ALA A 254 1.63 -6.66 6.77
N ALA A 255 1.80 -5.63 5.94
CA ALA A 255 1.46 -4.23 6.15
C ALA A 255 1.77 -3.48 4.84
N SER A 256 0.83 -2.66 4.36
CA SER A 256 1.05 -1.83 3.16
C SER A 256 1.49 -0.42 3.57
N THR A 257 2.72 -0.07 3.20
CA THR A 257 3.39 1.23 3.43
C THR A 257 4.46 1.43 2.35
N MET A 258 4.98 2.65 2.19
CA MET A 258 6.09 2.89 1.25
C MET A 258 7.35 2.13 1.68
N GLU A 259 7.59 2.03 2.99
CA GLU A 259 8.74 1.37 3.59
C GLU A 259 8.71 -0.14 3.34
N THR A 260 7.57 -0.78 3.58
CA THR A 260 7.40 -2.22 3.32
C THR A 260 7.47 -2.55 1.84
N SER A 261 6.92 -1.69 0.97
CA SER A 261 7.04 -1.82 -0.49
C SER A 261 8.49 -1.67 -0.96
N ALA A 262 9.25 -0.72 -0.39
CA ALA A 262 10.68 -0.55 -0.69
C ALA A 262 11.51 -1.78 -0.26
N VAL A 263 11.26 -2.31 0.94
CA VAL A 263 11.91 -3.54 1.42
C VAL A 263 11.55 -4.74 0.53
N SER A 264 10.29 -4.89 0.13
CA SER A 264 9.87 -5.95 -0.79
C SER A 264 10.57 -5.83 -2.15
N ALA A 265 10.62 -4.62 -2.70
CA ALA A 265 11.29 -4.32 -3.97
C ALA A 265 12.79 -4.60 -3.95
N GLU A 266 13.49 -4.20 -2.88
CA GLU A 266 14.93 -4.50 -2.73
C GLU A 266 15.18 -6.01 -2.69
N ASN A 267 14.34 -6.76 -1.95
CA ASN A 267 14.47 -8.21 -1.87
C ASN A 267 14.20 -8.89 -3.22
N ILE A 268 13.24 -8.41 -4.01
CA ILE A 268 13.02 -8.91 -5.37
C ILE A 268 14.20 -8.59 -6.28
N ALA A 269 14.76 -7.38 -6.21
CA ALA A 269 15.95 -7.02 -7.00
C ALA A 269 17.13 -7.94 -6.69
N ARG A 270 17.39 -8.21 -5.39
CA ARG A 270 18.44 -9.15 -4.96
C ARG A 270 18.16 -10.58 -5.42
N LEU A 271 16.90 -11.01 -5.36
CA LEU A 271 16.47 -12.33 -5.83
C LEU A 271 16.68 -12.49 -7.34
N ILE A 272 16.34 -11.47 -8.14
CA ILE A 272 16.58 -11.44 -9.58
C ILE A 272 18.07 -11.60 -9.86
N LEU A 273 18.93 -10.80 -9.23
CA LEU A 273 20.39 -10.87 -9.42
C LEU A 273 20.93 -12.26 -9.07
N SER A 274 20.55 -12.81 -7.91
CA SER A 274 21.00 -14.14 -7.48
C SER A 274 20.59 -15.23 -8.46
N ARG A 275 19.38 -15.18 -9.03
CA ARG A 275 18.92 -16.18 -10.00
C ARG A 275 19.64 -16.06 -11.34
N LEU A 276 19.83 -14.84 -11.84
CA LEU A 276 20.59 -14.58 -13.07
C LEU A 276 22.06 -15.05 -12.95
N GLU A 277 22.69 -14.86 -11.80
CA GLU A 277 24.06 -15.35 -11.54
C GLU A 277 24.12 -16.89 -11.60
N ILE A 278 23.14 -17.58 -11.01
CA ILE A 278 23.06 -19.05 -11.03
C ILE A 278 22.86 -19.57 -12.46
N GLU A 279 21.99 -18.93 -13.23
CA GLU A 279 21.74 -19.28 -14.64
C GLU A 279 22.99 -19.04 -15.51
N ALA A 280 23.70 -17.93 -15.28
CA ALA A 280 24.97 -17.66 -15.94
C ALA A 280 26.03 -18.74 -15.60
N LEU A 281 26.16 -19.15 -14.34
CA LEU A 281 27.08 -20.22 -13.94
C LEU A 281 26.70 -21.58 -14.53
N SER A 282 25.40 -21.87 -14.63
CA SER A 282 24.87 -23.14 -15.16
C SER A 282 24.99 -23.25 -16.69
N SER A 283 25.16 -22.11 -17.37
CA SER A 283 25.33 -22.04 -18.83
C SER A 283 26.80 -22.09 -19.28
N VAL A 284 27.76 -22.10 -18.34
CA VAL A 284 29.18 -22.33 -18.67
C VAL A 284 29.44 -23.83 -18.86
N PRO A 285 29.92 -24.28 -20.03
CA PRO A 285 30.24 -25.69 -20.24
C PRO A 285 31.35 -26.17 -19.30
N GLU A 286 31.24 -27.42 -18.79
CA GLU A 286 32.15 -28.05 -17.81
C GLU A 286 33.64 -28.05 -18.21
N SER A 287 33.97 -27.77 -19.48
CA SER A 287 35.33 -27.76 -20.01
C SER A 287 36.23 -26.60 -19.56
N PHE A 288 35.74 -25.67 -18.73
CA PHE A 288 36.54 -24.58 -18.14
C PHE A 288 36.73 -24.68 -16.62
N SER A 289 36.19 -25.72 -15.96
CA SER A 289 36.25 -25.87 -14.50
C SER A 289 37.65 -26.18 -13.94
N ASP A 290 38.60 -26.61 -14.77
CA ASP A 290 39.98 -26.91 -14.35
C ASP A 290 40.91 -25.69 -14.28
N ALA A 291 40.52 -24.52 -14.82
CA ALA A 291 41.38 -23.33 -14.81
C ALA A 291 41.31 -22.52 -13.50
N PHE A 292 40.30 -22.74 -12.65
CA PHE A 292 40.10 -21.97 -11.41
C PHE A 292 40.62 -22.65 -10.13
N LYS A 293 41.22 -23.85 -10.23
CA LYS A 293 41.85 -24.53 -9.07
C LYS A 293 43.24 -24.03 -8.69
N MET A 294 43.80 -23.01 -9.36
CA MET A 294 45.20 -22.61 -9.19
C MET A 294 45.49 -21.45 -8.22
N HIS A 295 44.52 -20.98 -7.42
CA HIS A 295 44.78 -19.90 -6.45
C HIS A 295 44.15 -20.13 -5.06
N SER A 296 44.11 -21.37 -4.57
CA SER A 296 43.72 -21.66 -3.17
C SER A 296 44.91 -21.83 -2.21
N GLU A 297 46.12 -21.48 -2.61
CA GLU A 297 47.28 -21.41 -1.71
C GLU A 297 47.99 -20.06 -1.89
N LEU A 298 47.46 -19.02 -1.24
CA LEU A 298 48.17 -17.84 -0.72
C LEU A 298 47.29 -17.14 0.33
#